data_AF-A0AAP6CYY9-F1
#
_entry.id   AF-A0AAP6CYY9-F1
#
_cell.length_a   1.000
_cell.length_b   1.000
_cell.length_c   1.000
_cell.angle_alpha   90.00
_cell.angle_beta   90.00
_cell.angle_gamma   90.00
#
_symmetry.space_group_name_H-M   'P 1'
#
loop_
_entity.id
_entity.type
_entity.pdbx_description
1 polymer ?
#
loop_
_entity_poly.entity_id
_entity_poly.type
_entity_poly.pdbx_seq_one_letter_code
_entity_poly.pdbx_strand_id
1 'polypeptide(L)'
;DGSYAEQATRSIADAVIDACRNNVYGAGLEDDAIDIDTLIAYRDKWDSRSDYCDGLFDQPTAFWEAIGKLLETGRAYPRIELGTVSMWRDEPREALCKPYSPVNMTPDSFSVDISLPEDGDYDGVEVEWFNPLSRKSETLLCTLPGQNGYNPKPLKLNFVTTEEQAEREGLFAAAVQAYRRTNIDFSTDMDGWESNYGDVVPVAHDAVDWGASGQVIETLSAGDGNQYLQLSGLLEWEEGKQHYLLFNSGNKGTHGPYRVEPTEAPDIVILVDEPTEKVYAVGEKGQKPSEYMFGQANRMYKKCILKKVKQKGEFEVGCAAVEDDPRVDAYA
;
A
#
# COMPACT_ATOMS: atom_id res chain seq x y z
N ASP A 1 25.96 -21.69 2.84
CA ASP A 1 26.63 -21.95 4.13
C ASP A 1 26.31 -20.89 5.19
N GLY A 2 25.55 -19.83 4.85
CA GLY A 2 25.10 -18.83 5.84
C GLY A 2 26.24 -18.01 6.44
N SER A 3 27.45 -18.11 5.86
CA SER A 3 28.60 -17.33 6.30
C SER A 3 28.58 -15.97 5.62
N TYR A 4 28.63 -14.91 6.43
CA TYR A 4 28.78 -13.55 5.96
C TYR A 4 30.25 -13.25 5.68
N ALA A 5 30.51 -12.61 4.54
CA ALA A 5 31.84 -12.13 4.17
C ALA A 5 31.82 -10.60 4.09
N GLU A 6 32.76 -9.95 4.78
CA GLU A 6 32.96 -8.50 4.66
C GLU A 6 33.57 -8.20 3.28
N GLN A 7 32.77 -7.58 2.42
CA GLN A 7 33.17 -7.21 1.07
C GLN A 7 32.48 -5.91 0.67
N ALA A 8 33.11 -5.14 -0.22
CA ALA A 8 32.47 -3.98 -0.82
C ALA A 8 31.23 -4.43 -1.61
N THR A 9 30.08 -3.81 -1.35
CA THR A 9 28.81 -4.12 -2.02
C THR A 9 28.18 -2.85 -2.59
N ARG A 10 27.47 -3.01 -3.71
CA ARG A 10 26.60 -1.98 -4.32
C ARG A 10 25.12 -2.35 -4.18
N SER A 11 24.83 -3.49 -3.54
CA SER A 11 23.48 -4.01 -3.33
C SER A 11 22.78 -3.24 -2.23
N ILE A 12 21.57 -2.77 -2.53
CA ILE A 12 20.71 -2.04 -1.59
C ILE A 12 20.37 -2.93 -0.39
N ALA A 13 19.98 -4.18 -0.64
CA ALA A 13 19.61 -5.13 0.41
C ALA A 13 20.79 -5.44 1.34
N ASP A 14 21.97 -5.70 0.77
CA ASP A 14 23.16 -6.04 1.57
C ASP A 14 23.59 -4.85 2.43
N ALA A 15 23.49 -3.62 1.90
CA ALA A 15 23.78 -2.41 2.66
C ALA A 15 22.81 -2.21 3.83
N VAL A 16 21.53 -2.52 3.65
CA VAL A 16 20.52 -2.45 4.72
C VAL A 16 20.76 -3.54 5.77
N ILE A 17 21.04 -4.78 5.36
CA ILE A 17 21.36 -5.88 6.28
C ILE A 17 22.62 -5.53 7.09
N ASP A 18 23.65 -4.99 6.47
CA ASP A 18 24.87 -4.56 7.15
C ASP A 18 24.59 -3.41 8.15
N ALA A 19 23.81 -2.40 7.75
CA ALA A 19 23.40 -1.31 8.65
C ALA A 19 22.62 -1.82 9.87
N CYS A 20 21.76 -2.83 9.70
CA CYS A 20 21.04 -3.46 10.80
C CYS A 20 21.97 -4.22 11.77
N ARG A 21 22.91 -5.01 11.23
CA ARG A 21 23.73 -5.96 12.00
C ARG A 21 24.99 -5.38 12.61
N ASN A 22 25.57 -4.35 11.99
CA ASN A 22 26.87 -3.86 12.41
C ASN A 22 26.81 -3.24 13.82
N ASN A 23 27.67 -3.72 14.73
CA ASN A 23 27.70 -3.27 16.13
C ASN A 23 28.45 -1.94 16.36
N VAL A 24 29.18 -1.44 15.35
CA VAL A 24 30.03 -0.26 15.47
C VAL A 24 29.32 0.99 14.93
N TYR A 25 28.75 0.89 13.73
CA TYR A 25 28.07 2.00 13.06
C TYR A 25 26.59 1.73 12.78
N GLY A 26 26.11 0.52 13.03
CA GLY A 26 24.75 0.08 12.81
C GLY A 26 23.94 -0.06 14.10
N ALA A 27 22.84 -0.80 14.02
CA ALA A 27 21.96 -1.06 15.16
C ALA A 27 22.35 -2.28 16.01
N GLY A 28 23.30 -3.11 15.55
CA GLY A 28 23.74 -4.31 16.27
C GLY A 28 22.64 -5.35 16.48
N LEU A 29 21.69 -5.45 15.54
CA LEU A 29 20.57 -6.37 15.60
C LEU A 29 21.01 -7.80 15.29
N GLU A 30 20.41 -8.76 16.00
CA GLU A 30 20.52 -10.18 15.67
C GLU A 30 19.76 -10.50 14.38
N ASP A 31 20.17 -11.55 13.68
CA ASP A 31 19.59 -11.96 12.40
C ASP A 31 18.06 -12.20 12.52
N ASP A 32 17.59 -12.71 13.66
CA ASP A 32 16.16 -12.94 13.94
C ASP A 32 15.34 -11.65 14.06
N ALA A 33 15.98 -10.51 14.27
CA ALA A 33 15.33 -9.19 14.32
C ALA A 33 15.28 -8.51 12.94
N ILE A 34 15.72 -9.18 11.88
CA ILE A 34 15.81 -8.66 10.51
C ILE A 34 15.05 -9.61 9.59
N ASP A 35 14.17 -9.07 8.76
CA ASP A 35 13.50 -9.83 7.72
C ASP A 35 14.44 -10.04 6.51
N ILE A 36 15.41 -10.93 6.71
CA ILE A 36 16.47 -11.21 5.73
C ILE A 36 15.88 -11.83 4.46
N ASP A 37 14.87 -12.70 4.59
CA ASP A 37 14.24 -13.38 3.46
C ASP A 37 13.60 -12.36 2.50
N THR A 38 12.85 -11.40 3.03
CA THR A 38 12.28 -10.30 2.20
C THR A 38 13.40 -9.47 1.56
N LEU A 39 14.42 -9.07 2.33
CA LEU A 39 15.52 -8.26 1.79
C LEU A 39 16.27 -8.97 0.66
N ILE A 40 16.52 -10.28 0.78
CA ILE A 40 17.16 -11.08 -0.26
C ILE A 40 16.26 -11.23 -1.49
N ALA A 41 14.95 -11.45 -1.32
CA ALA A 41 14.04 -11.54 -2.47
C ALA A 41 14.04 -10.25 -3.33
N TYR A 42 14.12 -9.09 -2.69
CA TYR A 42 14.22 -7.81 -3.39
C TYR A 42 15.63 -7.49 -3.90
N ARG A 43 16.68 -8.06 -3.30
CA ARG A 43 18.04 -8.00 -3.85
C ARG A 43 18.06 -8.51 -5.29
N ASP A 44 17.54 -9.71 -5.52
CA ASP A 44 17.52 -10.31 -6.85
C ASP A 44 16.72 -9.46 -7.84
N LYS A 45 15.65 -8.82 -7.36
CA LYS A 45 14.83 -7.90 -8.15
C LYS A 45 15.60 -6.64 -8.54
N TRP A 46 16.27 -5.98 -7.60
CA TRP A 46 17.09 -4.80 -7.86
C TRP A 46 18.28 -5.13 -8.76
N ASP A 47 18.96 -6.25 -8.53
CA ASP A 47 20.06 -6.73 -9.36
C ASP A 47 19.61 -6.96 -10.81
N SER A 48 18.43 -7.55 -11.03
CA SER A 48 17.86 -7.75 -12.37
C SER A 48 17.55 -6.44 -13.11
N ARG A 49 17.28 -5.37 -12.36
CA ARG A 49 16.99 -4.01 -12.88
C ARG A 49 18.25 -3.15 -12.98
N SER A 50 19.40 -3.66 -12.49
CA SER A 50 20.63 -2.87 -12.31
C SER A 50 20.41 -1.63 -11.43
N ASP A 51 19.56 -1.76 -10.41
CA ASP A 51 19.33 -0.73 -9.39
C ASP A 51 20.39 -0.90 -8.30
N TYR A 52 21.28 0.08 -8.14
CA TYR A 52 22.39 0.04 -7.18
C TYR A 52 22.35 1.23 -6.23
N CYS A 53 23.03 1.09 -5.09
CA CYS A 53 23.23 2.16 -4.13
C CYS A 53 24.72 2.39 -3.89
N ASP A 54 25.22 3.56 -4.30
CA ASP A 54 26.62 3.98 -4.19
C ASP A 54 26.76 5.24 -3.32
N GLY A 55 26.12 5.20 -2.17
CA GLY A 55 26.14 6.28 -1.20
C GLY A 55 27.34 6.25 -0.27
N LEU A 56 27.77 7.44 0.16
CA LEU A 56 28.64 7.60 1.33
C LEU A 56 27.90 8.40 2.39
N PHE A 57 27.89 7.89 3.62
CA PHE A 57 27.48 8.66 4.80
C PHE A 57 28.69 9.43 5.33
N ASP A 58 28.70 10.75 5.13
CA ASP A 58 29.78 11.64 5.57
C ASP A 58 29.52 12.25 6.95
N GLN A 59 28.25 12.31 7.38
CA GLN A 59 27.82 12.81 8.67
C GLN A 59 27.06 11.73 9.48
N PRO A 60 27.15 11.77 10.82
CA PRO A 60 26.32 10.92 11.69
C PRO A 60 24.84 11.13 11.35
N THR A 61 24.16 10.05 11.00
CA THR A 61 22.73 10.04 10.62
C THR A 61 21.99 9.05 11.52
N ALA A 62 20.73 9.33 11.86
CA ALA A 62 19.93 8.40 12.65
C ALA A 62 19.70 7.09 11.87
N PHE A 63 19.67 5.95 12.57
CA PHE A 63 19.55 4.63 11.95
C PHE A 63 18.39 4.50 10.93
N TRP A 64 17.18 4.93 11.31
CA TRP A 64 16.01 4.88 10.44
C TRP A 64 16.12 5.83 9.24
N GLU A 65 16.78 6.98 9.39
CA GLU A 65 17.06 7.89 8.28
C GLU A 65 18.10 7.30 7.32
N ALA A 66 19.11 6.60 7.86
CA ALA A 66 20.14 5.95 7.06
C ALA A 66 19.55 4.83 6.21
N ILE A 67 18.79 3.90 6.80
CA ILE A 67 18.10 2.84 6.04
C ILE A 67 17.08 3.45 5.07
N GLY A 68 16.35 4.49 5.48
CA GLY A 68 15.44 5.22 4.60
C GLY A 68 16.13 5.71 3.33
N LYS A 69 17.29 6.36 3.46
CA LYS A 69 18.09 6.83 2.31
C LYS A 69 18.63 5.69 1.45
N LEU A 70 19.02 4.56 2.05
CA LEU A 70 19.43 3.37 1.30
C LEU A 70 18.25 2.82 0.48
N LEU A 71 17.10 2.61 1.11
CA LEU A 71 15.92 2.02 0.49
C LEU A 71 15.25 2.94 -0.54
N GLU A 72 15.37 4.26 -0.39
CA GLU A 72 14.85 5.25 -1.34
C GLU A 72 15.44 5.04 -2.75
N THR A 73 16.69 4.59 -2.87
CA THR A 73 17.31 4.25 -4.16
C THR A 73 16.60 3.14 -4.93
N GLY A 74 15.86 2.30 -4.21
CA GLY A 74 15.13 1.15 -4.71
C GLY A 74 13.63 1.27 -4.57
N ARG A 75 13.09 2.49 -4.37
CA ARG A 75 11.65 2.75 -4.16
C ARG A 75 11.03 2.06 -2.95
N ALA A 76 11.88 1.76 -1.98
CA ALA A 76 11.48 1.09 -0.76
C ALA A 76 11.50 2.03 0.43
N TYR A 77 10.72 1.66 1.44
CA TYR A 77 10.59 2.34 2.71
C TYR A 77 10.81 1.32 3.83
N PRO A 78 11.55 1.68 4.88
CA PRO A 78 11.72 0.82 6.03
C PRO A 78 10.41 0.71 6.79
N ARG A 79 10.09 -0.50 7.27
CA ARG A 79 8.96 -0.74 8.17
C ARG A 79 9.31 -1.78 9.22
N ILE A 80 8.54 -1.79 10.30
CA ILE A 80 8.63 -2.85 11.31
C ILE A 80 7.49 -3.82 11.05
N GLU A 81 7.80 -5.08 10.81
CA GLU A 81 6.80 -6.12 10.58
C GLU A 81 7.01 -7.25 11.60
N LEU A 82 6.00 -7.47 12.46
CA LEU A 82 6.03 -8.50 13.50
C LEU A 82 7.27 -8.44 14.42
N GLY A 83 7.81 -7.24 14.66
CA GLY A 83 8.99 -7.03 15.52
C GLY A 83 10.34 -7.15 14.80
N THR A 84 10.33 -7.42 13.49
CA THR A 84 11.53 -7.44 12.63
C THR A 84 11.64 -6.17 11.80
N VAL A 85 12.87 -5.75 11.49
CA VAL A 85 13.13 -4.71 10.49
C VAL A 85 12.91 -5.32 9.11
N SER A 86 11.87 -4.85 8.43
CA SER A 86 11.53 -5.24 7.06
C SER A 86 11.40 -3.98 6.20
N MET A 87 10.92 -4.14 4.98
CA MET A 87 10.70 -3.04 4.07
C MET A 87 9.47 -3.24 3.21
N TRP A 88 8.99 -2.13 2.67
CA TRP A 88 7.93 -2.10 1.69
C TRP A 88 8.38 -1.32 0.47
N ARG A 89 8.23 -1.90 -0.72
CA ARG A 89 8.49 -1.23 -2.00
C ARG A 89 7.18 -0.83 -2.67
N ASP A 90 7.14 0.39 -3.21
CA ASP A 90 6.01 0.89 -3.98
C ASP A 90 6.00 0.20 -5.36
N GLU A 91 5.11 -0.78 -5.51
CA GLU A 91 4.97 -1.60 -6.71
C GLU A 91 3.54 -2.14 -6.83
N PRO A 92 3.13 -2.59 -8.02
CA PRO A 92 1.79 -3.12 -8.23
C PRO A 92 1.56 -4.35 -7.36
N ARG A 93 0.54 -4.30 -6.50
CA ARG A 93 0.16 -5.40 -5.59
C ARG A 93 -1.31 -5.73 -5.74
N GLU A 94 -1.62 -7.00 -5.96
CA GLU A 94 -3.01 -7.48 -6.01
C GLU A 94 -3.55 -7.84 -4.63
N ALA A 95 -2.66 -8.26 -3.72
CA ALA A 95 -3.03 -8.64 -2.37
C ALA A 95 -3.54 -7.43 -1.59
N LEU A 96 -4.78 -7.54 -1.11
CA LEU A 96 -5.43 -6.54 -0.29
C LEU A 96 -5.31 -6.91 1.19
N CYS A 97 -4.83 -5.96 1.98
CA CYS A 97 -4.80 -5.98 3.44
C CYS A 97 -6.21 -5.65 3.99
N LYS A 98 -6.28 -5.24 5.26
CA LYS A 98 -7.53 -4.99 5.97
C LYS A 98 -8.46 -4.02 5.20
N PRO A 99 -9.74 -4.38 4.99
CA PRO A 99 -10.71 -3.46 4.41
C PRO A 99 -11.12 -2.39 5.41
N TYR A 100 -11.31 -1.16 4.96
CA TYR A 100 -11.83 -0.06 5.78
C TYR A 100 -13.17 0.46 5.29
N SER A 101 -14.10 0.63 6.21
CA SER A 101 -15.45 1.12 5.94
C SER A 101 -16.05 1.80 7.18
N PRO A 102 -17.21 2.48 7.09
CA PRO A 102 -17.89 3.05 8.27
C PRO A 102 -18.14 2.05 9.41
N VAL A 103 -18.06 0.75 9.16
CA VAL A 103 -18.15 -0.30 10.18
C VAL A 103 -16.97 -0.29 11.16
N ASN A 104 -15.76 0.02 10.67
CA ASN A 104 -14.52 -0.02 11.45
C ASN A 104 -13.80 1.33 11.56
N MET A 105 -14.34 2.36 10.90
CA MET A 105 -13.92 3.74 11.06
C MET A 105 -14.67 4.41 12.22
N THR A 106 -13.98 5.33 12.90
CA THR A 106 -14.60 6.21 13.89
C THR A 106 -15.56 7.16 13.18
N PRO A 107 -16.78 7.37 13.70
CA PRO A 107 -17.73 8.34 13.15
C PRO A 107 -17.11 9.73 13.00
N ASP A 108 -17.51 10.47 11.96
CA ASP A 108 -17.06 11.84 11.65
C ASP A 108 -15.53 12.00 11.46
N SER A 109 -14.78 10.92 11.26
CA SER A 109 -13.31 10.97 11.10
C SER A 109 -12.84 10.92 9.64
N PHE A 110 -13.71 10.52 8.72
CA PHE A 110 -13.37 10.30 7.32
C PHE A 110 -13.37 11.62 6.53
N SER A 111 -12.30 11.85 5.78
CA SER A 111 -12.18 12.97 4.85
C SER A 111 -11.43 12.56 3.59
N VAL A 112 -11.88 13.07 2.45
CA VAL A 112 -11.23 12.88 1.15
C VAL A 112 -10.86 14.24 0.58
N ASP A 113 -9.59 14.40 0.26
CA ASP A 113 -9.06 15.55 -0.46
C ASP A 113 -8.67 15.12 -1.88
N ILE A 114 -9.38 15.64 -2.88
CA ILE A 114 -9.11 15.36 -4.29
C ILE A 114 -8.48 16.61 -4.89
N SER A 115 -7.16 16.58 -5.09
CA SER A 115 -6.43 17.73 -5.63
C SER A 115 -6.62 17.83 -7.15
N LEU A 116 -7.39 18.82 -7.60
CA LEU A 116 -7.59 19.11 -9.02
C LEU A 116 -6.32 19.72 -9.65
N PRO A 117 -6.05 19.50 -10.94
CA PRO A 117 -4.93 20.15 -11.62
C PRO A 117 -5.07 21.67 -11.65
N GLU A 118 -4.07 22.38 -11.15
CA GLU A 118 -3.99 23.84 -11.19
C GLU A 118 -2.80 24.32 -12.03
N ASP A 119 -2.85 25.54 -12.58
CA ASP A 119 -1.80 26.10 -13.45
C ASP A 119 -0.42 26.23 -12.74
N GLY A 120 -0.39 26.19 -11.41
CA GLY A 120 0.81 26.22 -10.58
C GLY A 120 1.33 24.85 -10.14
N ASP A 121 0.64 23.76 -10.48
CA ASP A 121 1.08 22.41 -10.14
C ASP A 121 2.46 22.11 -10.76
N TYR A 122 3.21 21.21 -10.14
CA TYR A 122 4.47 20.80 -10.73
C TYR A 122 4.23 19.97 -11.99
N ASP A 123 4.92 20.32 -13.06
CA ASP A 123 4.77 19.78 -14.40
C ASP A 123 5.96 18.89 -14.77
N GLY A 124 6.20 17.85 -13.97
CA GLY A 124 7.35 16.95 -14.09
C GLY A 124 8.23 16.92 -12.84
N VAL A 125 9.32 16.16 -12.90
CA VAL A 125 10.28 15.99 -11.81
C VAL A 125 11.68 16.27 -12.32
N GLU A 126 12.43 17.11 -11.62
CA GLU A 126 13.86 17.32 -11.86
C GLU A 126 14.65 16.47 -10.88
N VAL A 127 15.27 15.40 -11.38
CA VAL A 127 16.06 14.45 -10.60
C VAL A 127 17.51 14.90 -10.56
N GLU A 128 18.03 15.19 -9.38
CA GLU A 128 19.45 15.39 -9.13
C GLU A 128 20.10 14.06 -8.73
N TRP A 129 21.10 13.61 -9.49
CA TRP A 129 21.85 12.38 -9.24
C TRP A 129 23.36 12.62 -9.41
N PHE A 130 24.20 11.73 -8.87
CA PHE A 130 25.65 11.92 -8.89
C PHE A 130 26.31 11.14 -10.03
N ASN A 131 26.91 11.85 -10.99
CA ASN A 131 27.60 11.18 -12.10
C ASN A 131 29.07 10.85 -11.73
N PRO A 132 29.46 9.57 -11.65
CA PRO A 132 30.82 9.17 -11.26
C PRO A 132 31.88 9.50 -12.32
N LEU A 133 31.48 9.66 -13.59
CA LEU A 133 32.39 10.00 -14.70
C LEU A 133 32.76 11.49 -14.66
N SER A 134 31.76 12.36 -14.48
CA SER A 134 31.97 13.82 -14.40
C SER A 134 32.33 14.31 -12.99
N ARG A 135 32.10 13.46 -11.96
CA ARG A 135 32.26 13.74 -10.53
C ARG A 135 31.44 14.95 -10.05
N LYS A 136 30.26 15.13 -10.63
CA LYS A 136 29.35 16.23 -10.32
C LYS A 136 27.93 15.72 -10.21
N SER A 137 27.11 16.44 -9.44
CA SER A 137 25.67 16.28 -9.50
C SER A 137 25.17 16.78 -10.85
N GLU A 138 24.42 15.94 -11.54
CA GLU A 138 23.74 16.26 -12.79
C GLU A 138 22.23 16.21 -12.56
N THR A 139 21.48 17.02 -13.31
CA THR A 139 20.03 17.04 -13.25
C THR A 139 19.42 16.46 -14.50
N LEU A 140 18.38 15.66 -14.33
CA LEU A 140 17.60 15.06 -15.39
C LEU A 140 16.14 15.50 -15.24
N LEU A 141 15.55 16.03 -16.31
CA LEU A 141 14.14 16.38 -16.34
C LEU A 141 13.31 15.18 -16.79
N CYS A 142 12.53 14.62 -15.88
CA CYS A 142 11.60 13.52 -16.13
C CYS A 142 10.18 14.07 -16.27
N THR A 143 9.56 13.88 -17.43
CA THR A 143 8.20 14.35 -17.75
C THR A 143 7.36 13.21 -18.33
N LEU A 144 6.07 13.23 -18.03
CA LEU A 144 5.09 12.31 -18.61
C LEU A 144 4.54 12.84 -19.94
N PRO A 145 3.91 12.00 -20.78
CA PRO A 145 3.22 12.47 -21.98
C PRO A 145 2.19 13.56 -21.64
N GLY A 146 2.36 14.74 -22.24
CA GLY A 146 1.49 15.91 -22.00
C GLY A 146 2.03 16.92 -20.98
N GLN A 147 3.13 16.60 -20.30
CA GLN A 147 3.87 17.54 -19.45
C GLN A 147 4.93 18.30 -20.26
N ASN A 148 5.12 19.58 -19.95
CA ASN A 148 6.09 20.43 -20.65
C ASN A 148 7.38 20.64 -19.84
N GLY A 149 7.38 20.39 -18.52
CA GLY A 149 8.57 20.60 -17.70
C GLY A 149 8.78 22.04 -17.25
N TYR A 150 7.76 22.90 -17.27
CA TYR A 150 7.94 24.33 -16.95
C TYR A 150 8.15 24.62 -15.46
N ASN A 151 7.57 23.79 -14.59
CA ASN A 151 7.71 23.90 -13.13
C ASN A 151 7.99 22.49 -12.55
N PRO A 152 9.19 21.92 -12.73
CA PRO A 152 9.46 20.57 -12.27
C PRO A 152 9.67 20.54 -10.75
N LYS A 153 9.20 19.47 -10.10
CA LYS A 153 9.45 19.23 -8.67
C LYS A 153 10.88 18.71 -8.49
N PRO A 154 11.72 19.33 -7.64
CA PRO A 154 13.05 18.82 -7.39
C PRO A 154 13.01 17.51 -6.58
N LEU A 155 13.72 16.48 -7.04
CA LEU A 155 13.94 15.21 -6.37
C LEU A 155 15.45 14.94 -6.30
N LYS A 156 15.99 14.68 -5.10
CA LYS A 156 17.42 14.43 -4.93
C LYS A 156 17.67 12.96 -4.63
N LEU A 157 18.35 12.25 -5.53
CA LEU A 157 18.73 10.85 -5.38
C LEU A 157 20.23 10.76 -5.09
N ASN A 158 20.61 11.00 -3.83
CA ASN A 158 22.03 11.17 -3.45
C ASN A 158 22.89 9.92 -3.66
N PHE A 159 22.28 8.74 -3.68
CA PHE A 159 22.99 7.45 -3.72
C PHE A 159 22.86 6.73 -5.06
N VAL A 160 22.21 7.36 -6.04
CA VAL A 160 22.07 6.85 -7.41
C VAL A 160 23.18 7.42 -8.29
N THR A 161 23.88 6.54 -9.00
CA THR A 161 25.05 6.90 -9.83
C THR A 161 24.90 6.56 -11.31
N THR A 162 23.76 5.98 -11.68
CA THR A 162 23.47 5.52 -13.04
C THR A 162 22.32 6.36 -13.60
N GLU A 163 22.50 6.93 -14.80
CA GLU A 163 21.51 7.79 -15.45
C GLU A 163 20.20 7.06 -15.68
N GLU A 164 20.27 5.80 -16.14
CA GLU A 164 19.09 4.97 -16.42
C GLU A 164 18.30 4.66 -15.15
N GLN A 165 18.95 4.53 -13.99
CA GLN A 165 18.26 4.38 -12.71
C GLN A 165 17.58 5.68 -12.31
N ALA A 166 18.28 6.82 -12.41
CA ALA A 166 17.73 8.14 -12.11
C ALA A 166 16.52 8.49 -12.99
N GLU A 167 16.56 8.15 -14.29
CA GLU A 167 15.45 8.35 -15.22
C GLU A 167 14.21 7.56 -14.81
N ARG A 168 14.35 6.26 -14.54
CA ARG A 168 13.24 5.39 -14.12
C ARG A 168 12.58 5.89 -12.83
N GLU A 169 13.39 6.21 -11.83
CA GLU A 169 12.91 6.67 -10.53
C GLU A 169 12.26 8.06 -10.64
N GLY A 170 12.78 8.94 -11.50
CA GLY A 170 12.17 10.23 -11.81
C GLY A 170 10.83 10.13 -12.55
N LEU A 171 10.73 9.25 -13.54
CA LEU A 171 9.48 9.00 -14.27
C LEU A 171 8.41 8.41 -13.36
N PHE A 172 8.79 7.48 -12.47
CA PHE A 172 7.88 6.96 -11.45
C PHE A 172 7.41 8.06 -10.50
N ALA A 173 8.32 8.90 -9.99
CA ALA A 173 7.95 10.02 -9.11
C ALA A 173 7.01 11.02 -9.81
N ALA A 174 7.23 11.29 -11.10
CA ALA A 174 6.34 12.12 -11.91
C ALA A 174 4.96 11.48 -12.07
N ALA A 175 4.89 10.16 -12.32
CA ALA A 175 3.64 9.39 -12.40
C ALA A 175 2.85 9.42 -11.09
N VAL A 176 3.52 9.19 -9.95
CA VAL A 176 2.91 9.30 -8.62
C VAL A 176 2.29 10.69 -8.42
N GLN A 177 3.05 11.74 -8.72
CA GLN A 177 2.57 13.11 -8.54
C GLN A 177 1.40 13.47 -9.48
N ALA A 178 1.41 12.93 -10.71
CA ALA A 178 0.38 13.22 -11.69
C ALA A 178 -0.94 12.48 -11.41
N TYR A 179 -0.86 11.20 -10.99
CA TYR A 179 -2.03 10.32 -10.92
C TYR A 179 -2.55 10.09 -9.50
N ARG A 180 -1.69 10.05 -8.47
CA ARG A 180 -2.12 9.81 -7.08
C ARG A 180 -2.51 11.12 -6.38
N ARG A 181 -3.68 11.65 -6.75
CA ARG A 181 -4.21 12.96 -6.30
C ARG A 181 -5.35 12.88 -5.29
N THR A 182 -5.75 11.66 -4.92
CA THR A 182 -6.82 11.41 -3.95
C THR A 182 -6.18 11.04 -2.62
N ASN A 183 -6.18 11.96 -1.66
CA ASN A 183 -5.74 11.72 -0.30
C ASN A 183 -6.96 11.39 0.57
N ILE A 184 -6.83 10.37 1.41
CA ILE A 184 -7.90 9.85 2.25
C ILE A 184 -7.38 9.78 3.67
N ASP A 185 -8.04 10.48 4.58
CA ASP A 185 -7.73 10.45 6.01
C ASP A 185 -8.93 9.88 6.76
N PHE A 186 -8.66 8.99 7.71
CA PHE A 186 -9.68 8.43 8.60
C PHE A 186 -9.07 8.04 9.95
N SER A 187 -9.92 7.89 10.95
CA SER A 187 -9.54 7.27 12.22
C SER A 187 -10.27 5.94 12.40
N THR A 188 -9.65 5.02 13.12
CA THR A 188 -10.24 3.77 13.57
C THR A 188 -9.99 3.58 15.06
N ASP A 189 -10.61 2.57 15.64
CA ASP A 189 -10.25 2.07 16.97
C ASP A 189 -8.89 1.31 16.91
N MET A 190 -8.60 0.45 17.88
CA MET A 190 -7.42 -0.43 17.94
C MET A 190 -7.22 -1.28 16.67
N ASP A 191 -8.29 -1.50 15.92
CA ASP A 191 -8.31 -2.18 14.63
C ASP A 191 -7.32 -1.62 13.60
N GLY A 192 -6.94 -0.34 13.70
CA GLY A 192 -5.99 0.29 12.80
C GLY A 192 -4.55 -0.20 12.96
N TRP A 193 -4.20 -0.78 14.12
CA TRP A 193 -2.87 -1.32 14.38
C TRP A 193 -2.56 -2.61 13.63
N GLU A 194 -3.57 -3.23 13.02
CA GLU A 194 -3.41 -4.38 12.14
C GLU A 194 -2.88 -4.00 10.76
N SER A 195 -2.74 -2.71 10.47
CA SER A 195 -2.20 -2.21 9.22
C SER A 195 -0.95 -1.38 9.44
N ASN A 196 -0.11 -1.34 8.43
CA ASN A 196 1.19 -0.73 8.45
C ASN A 196 1.39 0.21 7.26
N TYR A 197 2.49 0.96 7.30
CA TYR A 197 2.91 1.75 6.15
C TYR A 197 3.08 0.86 4.91
N GLY A 198 2.53 1.33 3.79
CA GLY A 198 2.59 0.66 2.49
C GLY A 198 1.50 -0.38 2.24
N ASP A 199 0.74 -0.77 3.28
CA ASP A 199 -0.30 -1.78 3.09
C ASP A 199 -1.38 -1.27 2.12
N VAL A 200 -1.76 -2.16 1.20
CA VAL A 200 -2.75 -1.88 0.16
C VAL A 200 -4.11 -2.25 0.71
N VAL A 201 -4.96 -1.27 0.94
CA VAL A 201 -6.23 -1.43 1.65
C VAL A 201 -7.39 -1.01 0.75
N PRO A 202 -8.46 -1.81 0.67
CA PRO A 202 -9.69 -1.39 0.03
C PRO A 202 -10.46 -0.48 0.99
N VAL A 203 -10.93 0.66 0.48
CA VAL A 203 -11.71 1.64 1.25
C VAL A 203 -13.08 1.80 0.59
N ALA A 204 -14.14 1.62 1.36
CA ALA A 204 -15.51 1.84 0.92
C ALA A 204 -16.21 2.80 1.88
N HIS A 205 -16.89 3.83 1.36
CA HIS A 205 -17.58 4.82 2.18
C HIS A 205 -18.74 5.46 1.41
N ASP A 206 -19.89 5.62 2.08
CA ASP A 206 -21.13 6.19 1.55
C ASP A 206 -21.01 7.67 1.14
N ALA A 207 -20.26 8.49 1.89
CA ALA A 207 -20.03 9.91 1.62
C ALA A 207 -19.46 10.23 0.22
N VAL A 208 -18.78 9.28 -0.42
CA VAL A 208 -18.13 9.44 -1.72
C VAL A 208 -18.61 8.41 -2.76
N ASP A 209 -19.64 7.64 -2.42
CA ASP A 209 -20.21 6.58 -3.28
C ASP A 209 -19.15 5.57 -3.75
N TRP A 210 -18.23 5.20 -2.86
CA TRP A 210 -17.20 4.19 -3.13
C TRP A 210 -17.67 2.81 -2.70
N GLY A 211 -18.67 2.29 -3.41
CA GLY A 211 -19.28 1.01 -3.10
C GLY A 211 -20.08 1.03 -1.80
N ALA A 212 -20.92 0.01 -1.62
CA ALA A 212 -21.66 -0.17 -0.38
C ALA A 212 -20.86 -1.06 0.59
N SER A 213 -21.04 -0.87 1.88
CA SER A 213 -20.32 -1.65 2.91
C SER A 213 -21.20 -1.92 4.12
N GLY A 214 -20.89 -2.97 4.87
CA GLY A 214 -21.63 -3.30 6.08
C GLY A 214 -21.15 -4.58 6.76
N GLN A 215 -22.00 -5.17 7.60
CA GLN A 215 -21.76 -6.45 8.28
C GLN A 215 -22.77 -7.50 7.85
N VAL A 216 -22.34 -8.76 7.84
CA VAL A 216 -23.24 -9.91 7.62
C VAL A 216 -24.05 -10.17 8.90
N ILE A 217 -25.36 -9.96 8.82
CA ILE A 217 -26.29 -10.11 9.95
C ILE A 217 -26.62 -11.58 10.19
N GLU A 218 -26.99 -12.30 9.13
CA GLU A 218 -27.39 -13.71 9.23
C GLU A 218 -26.91 -14.50 8.01
N THR A 219 -26.49 -15.75 8.24
CA THR A 219 -26.21 -16.73 7.19
C THR A 219 -27.33 -17.76 7.15
N LEU A 220 -27.98 -17.90 6.01
CA LEU A 220 -29.14 -18.77 5.81
C LEU A 220 -28.78 -19.81 4.73
N SER A 221 -29.13 -21.06 4.97
CA SER A 221 -29.02 -22.12 3.96
C SER A 221 -30.42 -22.60 3.63
N ALA A 222 -30.83 -22.49 2.36
CA ALA A 222 -32.10 -23.06 1.92
C ALA A 222 -31.91 -24.47 1.35
N GLY A 223 -33.00 -25.22 1.24
CA GLY A 223 -32.99 -26.60 0.76
C GLY A 223 -32.67 -26.76 -0.73
N ASP A 224 -32.47 -25.66 -1.47
CA ASP A 224 -32.06 -25.62 -2.86
C ASP A 224 -30.54 -25.72 -3.06
N GLY A 225 -29.77 -25.70 -1.97
CA GLY A 225 -28.31 -25.75 -1.99
C GLY A 225 -27.62 -24.40 -2.10
N ASN A 226 -28.38 -23.29 -2.15
CA ASN A 226 -27.84 -21.94 -2.20
C ASN A 226 -27.56 -21.41 -0.79
N GLN A 227 -26.52 -20.57 -0.68
CA GLN A 227 -26.23 -19.81 0.53
C GLN A 227 -26.81 -18.40 0.41
N TYR A 228 -27.57 -17.99 1.41
CA TYR A 228 -28.20 -16.69 1.51
C TYR A 228 -27.54 -15.89 2.63
N LEU A 229 -27.30 -14.60 2.40
CA LEU A 229 -26.73 -13.70 3.38
C LEU A 229 -27.68 -12.53 3.60
N GLN A 230 -28.05 -12.28 4.86
CA GLN A 230 -28.70 -11.04 5.25
C GLN A 230 -27.63 -10.01 5.60
N LEU A 231 -27.72 -8.83 5.01
CA LEU A 231 -26.72 -7.76 5.13
C LEU A 231 -27.27 -6.59 5.94
N SER A 232 -26.39 -5.83 6.59
CA SER A 232 -26.78 -4.71 7.45
C SER A 232 -27.29 -3.49 6.67
N GLY A 233 -26.88 -3.32 5.42
CA GLY A 233 -27.23 -2.17 4.57
C GLY A 233 -28.04 -2.57 3.35
N LEU A 234 -28.83 -1.63 2.83
CA LEU A 234 -29.55 -1.79 1.56
C LEU A 234 -28.56 -1.70 0.39
N LEU A 235 -28.71 -2.60 -0.57
CA LEU A 235 -27.84 -2.67 -1.74
C LEU A 235 -28.47 -2.00 -2.95
N GLU A 236 -27.67 -1.21 -3.68
CA GLU A 236 -28.05 -0.63 -4.96
C GLU A 236 -27.61 -1.53 -6.11
N TRP A 237 -28.57 -2.09 -6.84
CA TRP A 237 -28.31 -2.98 -7.96
C TRP A 237 -28.43 -2.24 -9.29
N GLU A 238 -27.42 -2.38 -10.14
CA GLU A 238 -27.48 -1.92 -11.53
C GLU A 238 -27.99 -3.04 -12.46
N GLU A 239 -29.11 -2.80 -13.15
CA GLU A 239 -29.74 -3.78 -14.04
C GLU A 239 -28.79 -4.26 -15.14
N GLY A 240 -28.74 -5.57 -15.36
CA GLY A 240 -27.89 -6.20 -16.38
C GLY A 240 -26.40 -6.27 -16.02
N LYS A 241 -26.00 -5.85 -14.81
CA LYS A 241 -24.61 -5.91 -14.35
C LYS A 241 -24.40 -6.91 -13.22
N GLN A 242 -23.24 -7.55 -13.22
CA GLN A 242 -22.81 -8.44 -12.15
C GLN A 242 -22.29 -7.62 -10.95
N HIS A 243 -22.70 -8.04 -9.77
CA HIS A 243 -22.25 -7.48 -8.50
C HIS A 243 -21.55 -8.56 -7.69
N TYR A 244 -20.67 -8.11 -6.81
CA TYR A 244 -19.80 -8.98 -6.04
C TYR A 244 -19.71 -8.51 -4.59
N LEU A 245 -19.39 -9.45 -3.69
CA LEU A 245 -19.02 -9.19 -2.31
C LEU A 245 -17.55 -9.53 -2.08
N LEU A 246 -16.84 -8.63 -1.41
CA LEU A 246 -15.53 -8.87 -0.82
C LEU A 246 -15.69 -8.87 0.70
N PHE A 247 -15.12 -9.87 1.38
CA PHE A 247 -15.17 -9.98 2.83
C PHE A 247 -13.79 -9.81 3.46
N ASN A 248 -13.76 -9.41 4.73
CA ASN A 248 -12.54 -9.44 5.52
C ASN A 248 -12.17 -10.88 5.91
N SER A 249 -10.87 -11.20 5.83
CA SER A 249 -10.29 -12.49 6.28
C SER A 249 -9.62 -12.31 7.66
N GLY A 250 -10.38 -11.78 8.62
CA GLY A 250 -9.83 -11.36 9.92
C GLY A 250 -8.61 -10.44 9.74
N ASN A 251 -7.49 -10.78 10.38
CA ASN A 251 -6.25 -10.00 10.33
C ASN A 251 -5.36 -10.33 9.11
N LYS A 252 -5.78 -11.25 8.23
CA LYS A 252 -4.98 -11.75 7.11
C LYS A 252 -5.23 -11.00 5.79
N GLY A 253 -6.19 -10.08 5.76
CA GLY A 253 -6.54 -9.29 4.59
C GLY A 253 -8.00 -9.48 4.18
N THR A 254 -8.24 -9.80 2.92
CA THR A 254 -9.59 -10.01 2.36
C THR A 254 -9.71 -11.32 1.62
N HIS A 255 -10.94 -11.81 1.45
CA HIS A 255 -11.25 -12.96 0.61
C HIS A 255 -12.48 -12.67 -0.27
N GLY A 256 -12.44 -13.17 -1.50
CA GLY A 256 -13.34 -12.78 -2.59
C GLY A 256 -12.55 -12.16 -3.76
N PRO A 257 -13.21 -11.47 -4.71
CA PRO A 257 -14.64 -11.16 -4.75
C PRO A 257 -15.50 -12.37 -5.14
N TYR A 258 -16.69 -12.51 -4.55
CA TYR A 258 -17.67 -13.56 -4.86
C TYR A 258 -18.89 -12.97 -5.56
N ARG A 259 -19.36 -13.59 -6.63
CA ARG A 259 -20.56 -13.16 -7.34
C ARG A 259 -21.80 -13.35 -6.47
N VAL A 260 -22.66 -12.34 -6.49
CA VAL A 260 -23.95 -12.34 -5.78
C VAL A 260 -25.12 -12.02 -6.70
N GLU A 261 -26.29 -12.55 -6.35
CA GLU A 261 -27.56 -12.28 -7.03
C GLU A 261 -28.59 -11.71 -6.04
N PRO A 262 -29.48 -10.80 -6.49
CA PRO A 262 -30.51 -10.21 -5.65
C PRO A 262 -31.62 -11.22 -5.33
N THR A 263 -32.30 -11.02 -4.20
CA THR A 263 -33.56 -11.71 -3.90
C THR A 263 -34.73 -10.73 -3.92
N GLU A 264 -35.95 -11.22 -3.64
CA GLU A 264 -37.11 -10.33 -3.46
C GLU A 264 -36.97 -9.42 -2.22
N ALA A 265 -36.17 -9.82 -1.23
CA ALA A 265 -35.85 -9.01 -0.07
C ALA A 265 -34.60 -8.14 -0.37
N PRO A 266 -34.66 -6.82 -0.16
CA PRO A 266 -33.61 -5.90 -0.58
C PRO A 266 -32.31 -5.99 0.25
N ASP A 267 -32.37 -6.62 1.42
CA ASP A 267 -31.26 -6.86 2.34
C ASP A 267 -30.72 -8.30 2.31
N ILE A 268 -31.32 -9.18 1.49
CA ILE A 268 -30.89 -10.58 1.37
C ILE A 268 -30.34 -10.84 -0.03
N VAL A 269 -29.15 -11.44 -0.08
CA VAL A 269 -28.48 -11.83 -1.31
C VAL A 269 -28.24 -13.33 -1.39
N ILE A 270 -28.17 -13.84 -2.61
CA ILE A 270 -27.70 -15.20 -2.89
C ILE A 270 -26.20 -15.12 -3.18
N LEU A 271 -25.40 -15.86 -2.43
CA LEU A 271 -23.98 -16.05 -2.69
C LEU A 271 -23.83 -17.17 -3.73
N VAL A 272 -23.45 -16.81 -4.96
CA VAL A 272 -23.38 -17.76 -6.08
C VAL A 272 -22.06 -18.51 -6.10
N ASP A 273 -20.97 -17.83 -5.75
CA ASP A 273 -19.63 -18.44 -5.70
C ASP A 273 -19.36 -18.97 -4.28
N GLU A 274 -18.75 -20.15 -4.17
CA GLU A 274 -18.42 -20.74 -2.88
C GLU A 274 -17.29 -19.95 -2.20
N PRO A 275 -17.49 -19.48 -0.95
CA PRO A 275 -16.51 -18.66 -0.29
C PRO A 275 -15.30 -19.52 0.14
N THR A 276 -14.09 -19.01 -0.11
CA THR A 276 -12.84 -19.70 0.23
C THR A 276 -12.59 -19.74 1.74
N GLU A 277 -13.22 -18.83 2.49
CA GLU A 277 -13.20 -18.80 3.94
C GLU A 277 -14.61 -18.68 4.49
N LYS A 278 -14.79 -19.09 5.76
CA LYS A 278 -16.09 -19.03 6.41
C LYS A 278 -16.51 -17.58 6.63
N VAL A 279 -17.71 -17.24 6.17
CA VAL A 279 -18.40 -15.97 6.47
C VAL A 279 -19.06 -16.09 7.85
N TYR A 280 -18.77 -15.15 8.74
CA TYR A 280 -19.30 -15.13 10.12
C TYR A 280 -20.44 -14.12 10.25
N ALA A 281 -21.59 -14.57 10.73
CA ALA A 281 -22.72 -13.71 11.04
C ALA A 281 -22.54 -12.98 12.39
N VAL A 282 -23.26 -11.87 12.55
CA VAL A 282 -23.35 -11.17 13.85
C VAL A 282 -23.87 -12.12 14.93
N GLY A 283 -23.18 -12.15 16.07
CA GLY A 283 -23.58 -12.95 17.24
C GLY A 283 -23.01 -14.37 17.28
N GLU A 284 -22.24 -14.80 16.26
CA GLU A 284 -21.45 -16.03 16.35
C GLU A 284 -20.38 -15.91 17.46
N LYS A 285 -20.44 -16.79 18.45
CA LYS A 285 -19.60 -16.70 19.65
C LYS A 285 -18.11 -16.74 19.32
N GLY A 286 -17.39 -15.70 19.77
CA GLY A 286 -15.93 -15.64 19.74
C GLY A 286 -15.35 -15.28 18.37
N GLN A 287 -16.16 -14.81 17.43
CA GLN A 287 -15.72 -14.38 16.11
C GLN A 287 -16.18 -12.94 15.85
N LYS A 288 -15.31 -12.14 15.22
CA LYS A 288 -15.71 -10.82 14.71
C LYS A 288 -16.64 -11.07 13.50
N PRO A 289 -17.78 -10.38 13.39
CA PRO A 289 -18.66 -10.51 12.22
C PRO A 289 -17.91 -10.18 10.93
N SER A 290 -18.24 -10.87 9.85
CA SER A 290 -17.68 -10.57 8.54
C SER A 290 -18.19 -9.21 8.06
N GLU A 291 -17.25 -8.32 7.77
CA GLU A 291 -17.45 -7.05 7.11
C GLU A 291 -17.44 -7.30 5.60
N TYR A 292 -18.34 -6.62 4.88
CA TYR A 292 -18.44 -6.75 3.44
C TYR A 292 -18.27 -5.42 2.73
N MET A 293 -17.78 -5.49 1.49
CA MET A 293 -17.86 -4.44 0.48
C MET A 293 -18.62 -4.98 -0.72
N PHE A 294 -19.53 -4.18 -1.28
CA PHE A 294 -20.46 -4.54 -2.34
C PHE A 294 -20.36 -3.57 -3.51
N GLY A 295 -20.37 -4.11 -4.72
CA GLY A 295 -20.49 -3.33 -5.94
C GLY A 295 -20.10 -4.13 -7.18
N GLN A 296 -19.96 -3.43 -8.30
CA GLN A 296 -19.33 -3.99 -9.50
C GLN A 296 -17.84 -4.24 -9.26
N ALA A 297 -17.24 -5.16 -10.03
CA ALA A 297 -15.83 -5.55 -9.88
C ALA A 297 -14.84 -4.37 -9.84
N ASN A 298 -15.13 -3.27 -10.54
CA ASN A 298 -14.29 -2.07 -10.61
C ASN A 298 -14.78 -0.88 -9.75
N ARG A 299 -15.89 -1.02 -9.02
CA ARG A 299 -16.51 0.06 -8.22
C ARG A 299 -16.89 -0.36 -6.79
N MET A 300 -16.49 -1.54 -6.35
CA MET A 300 -16.81 -2.07 -5.02
C MET A 300 -16.07 -1.35 -3.89
N TYR A 301 -14.87 -0.84 -4.18
CA TYR A 301 -14.04 -0.12 -3.23
C TYR A 301 -13.03 0.74 -3.99
N LYS A 302 -12.44 1.69 -3.29
CA LYS A 302 -11.26 2.43 -3.74
C LYS A 302 -10.01 1.74 -3.20
N LYS A 303 -9.12 1.33 -4.10
CA LYS A 303 -7.83 0.73 -3.72
C LYS A 303 -6.87 1.84 -3.29
N CYS A 304 -6.33 1.73 -2.07
CA CYS A 304 -5.50 2.77 -1.47
C CYS A 304 -4.22 2.18 -0.87
N ILE A 305 -3.14 2.97 -0.83
CA ILE A 305 -1.90 2.64 -0.12
C ILE A 305 -1.84 3.47 1.16
N LEU A 306 -1.68 2.82 2.31
CA LEU A 306 -1.45 3.52 3.57
C LEU A 306 -0.09 4.23 3.56
N LYS A 307 -0.11 5.55 3.75
CA LYS A 307 1.09 6.38 3.89
C LYS A 307 1.36 6.77 5.34
N LYS A 308 0.42 6.54 6.25
CA LYS A 308 0.61 6.79 7.68
C LYS A 308 -0.34 5.97 8.53
N VAL A 309 0.20 5.37 9.58
CA VAL A 309 -0.56 4.77 10.68
C VAL A 309 0.05 5.31 11.97
N LYS A 310 -0.74 6.00 12.80
CA LYS A 310 -0.24 6.59 14.05
C LYS A 310 -1.29 6.56 15.15
N GLN A 311 -0.82 6.45 16.39
CA GLN A 311 -1.68 6.68 17.55
C GLN A 311 -2.16 8.15 17.57
N LYS A 312 -3.48 8.35 17.71
CA LYS A 312 -4.10 9.67 17.96
C LYS A 312 -4.57 9.79 19.41
N GLY A 313 -5.11 8.70 19.98
CA GLY A 313 -5.61 8.62 21.34
C GLY A 313 -5.30 7.27 22.00
N GLU A 314 -5.82 7.03 23.20
CA GLU A 314 -5.60 5.76 23.93
C GLU A 314 -6.11 4.55 23.13
N PHE A 315 -7.28 4.69 22.50
CA PHE A 315 -7.93 3.68 21.67
C PHE A 315 -8.26 4.23 20.27
N GLU A 316 -7.47 5.19 19.77
CA GLU A 316 -7.70 5.77 18.45
C GLU A 316 -6.43 5.74 17.61
N VAL A 317 -6.55 5.17 16.42
CA VAL A 317 -5.51 5.09 15.40
C VAL A 317 -5.91 5.96 14.23
N GLY A 318 -5.04 6.91 13.85
CA GLY A 318 -5.20 7.73 12.67
C GLY A 318 -4.47 7.13 11.47
N CYS A 319 -5.19 6.96 10.38
CA CYS A 319 -4.68 6.46 9.11
C CYS A 319 -4.75 7.55 8.04
N ALA A 320 -3.69 7.66 7.23
CA ALA A 320 -3.69 8.45 6.01
C ALA A 320 -3.30 7.55 4.84
N ALA A 321 -4.10 7.57 3.80
CA ALA A 321 -3.94 6.76 2.60
C ALA A 321 -3.96 7.64 1.35
N VAL A 322 -3.37 7.13 0.28
CA VAL A 322 -3.47 7.71 -1.06
C VAL A 322 -4.06 6.67 -2.00
N GLU A 323 -4.81 7.10 -3.01
CA GLU A 323 -5.26 6.20 -4.07
C GLU A 323 -4.09 5.47 -4.74
N ASP A 324 -4.27 4.16 -4.96
CA ASP A 324 -3.40 3.33 -5.78
C ASP A 324 -3.87 3.32 -7.24
N ASP A 325 -3.45 4.34 -8.00
CA ASP A 325 -3.83 4.48 -9.41
C ASP A 325 -2.96 3.58 -10.32
N PRO A 326 -3.56 2.65 -11.09
CA PRO A 326 -2.81 1.70 -11.93
C PRO A 326 -2.04 2.35 -13.08
N ARG A 327 -2.29 3.64 -13.39
CA ARG A 327 -1.49 4.37 -14.39
C ARG A 327 -0.06 4.60 -13.92
N VAL A 328 0.19 4.57 -12.61
CA VAL A 328 1.54 4.65 -12.03
C VAL A 328 2.32 3.36 -12.32
N ASP A 329 1.64 2.21 -12.36
CA ASP A 329 2.26 0.89 -12.56
C ASP A 329 2.99 0.78 -13.90
N ALA A 330 2.57 1.54 -14.91
CA ALA A 330 3.23 1.59 -16.22
C ALA A 330 4.66 2.16 -16.16
N TYR A 331 5.01 2.83 -15.07
CA TYR A 331 6.32 3.46 -14.83
C TYR A 331 7.08 2.76 -13.69
N ALA A 332 6.60 1.60 -13.22
CA ALA A 332 7.15 0.88 -12.06
C ALA A 332 8.36 -0.02 -12.39
#